data_AF-A0A2T3JBA4-F1
#
_entry.id   AF-A0A2T3JBA4-F1
#
_cell.length_a   1.000
_cell.length_b   1.000
_cell.length_c   1.000
_cell.angle_alpha   90.00
_cell.angle_beta   90.00
_cell.angle_gamma   90.00
#
_symmetry.space_group_name_H-M   'P 1'
#
loop_
_entity.id
_entity.type
_entity.pdbx_description
1 polymer ?
#
loop_
_entity_poly.entity_id
_entity_poly.type
_entity_poly.pdbx_seq_one_letter_code
_entity_poly.pdbx_strand_id
1 'polypeptide(L)' 'MTSREIRIIGADTFDKRVAAIAAIEKHGERSGHVIHKVKSGGIWHSIEVHVFKCVIAEVVTKRAFKLQGAQTGSFING' A
#
# COMPACT_ATOMS: atom_id res chain seq x y z
N MET A 1 -9.87 -16.58 13.28
CA MET A 1 -9.43 -15.55 12.31
C MET A 1 -10.54 -14.54 12.15
N THR A 2 -10.31 -13.29 12.54
CA THR A 2 -11.21 -12.19 12.17
C THR A 2 -11.04 -11.95 10.66
N SER A 3 -12.09 -12.20 9.87
CA SER A 3 -12.07 -11.92 8.44
C SER A 3 -12.00 -10.41 8.25
N ARG A 4 -10.81 -9.89 7.95
CA ARG A 4 -10.61 -8.48 7.58
C ARG A 4 -10.90 -8.37 6.09
N GLU A 5 -11.68 -7.35 5.72
CA GLU A 5 -11.86 -7.01 4.31
C GLU A 5 -10.50 -6.70 3.67
N ILE A 6 -10.23 -7.28 2.50
CA ILE A 6 -9.02 -7.05 1.72
C ILE A 6 -9.37 -6.19 0.51
N ARG A 7 -8.63 -5.10 0.30
CA ARG A 7 -8.74 -4.24 -0.88
C ARG A 7 -7.39 -4.14 -1.56
N ILE A 8 -7.37 -4.35 -2.88
CA ILE A 8 -6.17 -4.21 -3.71
C ILE A 8 -6.39 -3.05 -4.67
N ILE A 9 -5.47 -2.07 -4.65
CA ILE A 9 -5.54 -0.82 -5.43
C ILE A 9 -4.37 -0.78 -6.42
N GLY A 10 -4.64 -0.37 -7.67
CA GLY A 10 -3.59 -0.19 -8.68
C GLY A 10 -3.00 -1.47 -9.29
N ALA A 11 -3.62 -2.63 -9.04
CA ALA A 11 -3.22 -3.94 -9.59
C ALA A 11 -4.01 -4.31 -10.86
N ASP A 12 -3.72 -3.60 -11.95
CA ASP A 12 -4.30 -3.80 -13.28
C ASP A 12 -3.78 -5.06 -14.00
N THR A 13 -2.58 -5.56 -13.65
CA THR A 13 -2.01 -6.78 -14.22
C THR A 13 -2.01 -7.96 -13.25
N PHE A 14 -1.94 -9.18 -13.79
CA PHE A 14 -1.82 -10.41 -13.00
C PHE A 14 -0.61 -10.36 -12.05
N ASP A 15 0.56 -9.98 -12.55
CA ASP A 15 1.79 -9.91 -11.75
C ASP A 15 1.68 -8.94 -10.57
N LYS A 16 1.00 -7.80 -10.77
CA LYS A 16 0.74 -6.82 -9.71
C LYS A 16 -0.23 -7.36 -8.66
N ARG A 17 -1.24 -8.15 -9.05
CA ARG A 17 -2.15 -8.82 -8.10
C ARG A 17 -1.42 -9.86 -7.28
N VAL A 18 -0.58 -10.69 -7.91
CA VAL A 18 0.27 -11.67 -7.22
C VAL A 18 1.20 -10.95 -6.23
N ALA A 19 1.85 -9.86 -6.64
CA ALA A 19 2.70 -9.07 -5.76
C ALA A 19 1.93 -8.50 -4.55
N ALA A 20 0.71 -7.98 -4.78
CA ALA A 20 -0.14 -7.46 -3.72
C ALA A 20 -0.57 -8.55 -2.72
N ILE A 21 -0.98 -9.72 -3.20
CA ILE A 21 -1.37 -10.86 -2.36
C ILE A 21 -0.18 -11.33 -1.51
N ALA A 22 1.00 -11.50 -2.11
CA ALA A 22 2.20 -11.89 -1.37
C ALA A 22 2.57 -10.88 -0.26
N ALA A 23 2.36 -9.58 -0.51
CA ALA A 23 2.58 -8.55 0.50
C ALA A 23 1.53 -8.63 1.64
N ILE A 24 0.26 -8.91 1.30
CA ILE A 24 -0.82 -9.12 2.29
C ILE A 24 -0.56 -10.37 3.12
N GLU A 25 -0.20 -11.50 2.52
CA GLU A 25 0.09 -12.74 3.25
C GLU A 25 1.22 -12.55 4.28
N LYS A 26 2.22 -11.75 3.92
CA LYS A 26 3.37 -11.48 4.80
C LYS A 26 3.07 -10.49 5.92
N HIS A 27 2.19 -9.51 5.69
CA HIS A 27 2.04 -8.37 6.61
C HIS A 27 0.61 -8.12 7.09
N GLY A 28 -0.41 -8.78 6.56
CA GLY A 28 -1.83 -8.53 6.81
C GLY A 28 -2.30 -8.82 8.24
N GLU A 29 -1.50 -9.57 9.01
CA GLU A 29 -1.74 -9.80 10.44
C GLU A 29 -1.13 -8.70 11.33
N ARG A 30 -0.10 -8.00 10.83
CA ARG A 30 0.59 -6.94 11.57
C ARG A 30 -0.29 -5.70 11.59
N SER A 31 -0.44 -5.05 12.73
CA SER A 31 -1.11 -3.75 12.77
C SER A 31 -0.12 -2.66 12.36
N GLY A 32 -0.49 -1.84 11.37
CA GLY A 32 0.35 -0.72 10.92
C GLY A 32 0.49 -0.60 9.42
N HIS A 33 1.55 0.10 9.03
CA HIS A 33 1.86 0.46 7.65
C HIS A 33 3.22 -0.11 7.27
N VAL A 34 3.31 -0.71 6.08
CA VAL A 34 4.57 -1.23 5.56
C VAL A 34 4.64 -1.09 4.05
N ILE A 35 5.82 -0.75 3.55
CA ILE A 35 6.12 -0.81 2.12
C ILE A 35 6.98 -2.06 1.89
N HIS A 36 6.49 -2.96 1.05
CA HIS A 36 7.14 -4.22 0.74
C HIS A 36 7.48 -4.33 -0.76
N LYS A 37 8.72 -4.69 -1.08
CA LYS A 37 9.13 -4.96 -2.47
C LYS A 37 8.97 -6.44 -2.78
N VAL A 38 8.25 -6.75 -3.85
CA VAL A 38 7.99 -8.13 -4.31
C VAL A 38 8.40 -8.24 -5.77
N LYS A 39 9.13 -9.30 -6.14
CA LYS A 39 9.46 -9.60 -7.54
C LYS A 39 8.40 -10.53 -8.12
N SER A 40 7.75 -10.13 -9.21
CA SER A 40 6.69 -10.89 -9.89
C SER A 40 6.75 -10.62 -11.39
N GLY A 41 6.65 -11.66 -12.22
CA GLY A 41 6.82 -11.54 -13.68
C GLY A 41 8.20 -10.99 -14.11
N GLY A 42 9.23 -11.19 -13.30
CA GLY A 42 10.58 -10.66 -13.54
C GLY A 42 10.79 -9.18 -13.14
N ILE A 43 9.72 -8.46 -12.79
CA ILE A 43 9.74 -7.04 -12.43
C ILE A 43 9.62 -6.88 -10.91
N TRP A 44 10.30 -5.88 -10.34
CA TRP A 44 10.13 -5.49 -8.95
C TRP A 44 8.93 -4.55 -8.79
N HIS A 45 7.99 -4.93 -7.94
CA HIS A 45 6.83 -4.13 -7.56
C HIS A 45 7.01 -3.65 -6.13
N SER A 46 6.66 -2.39 -5.86
CA SER A 46 6.58 -1.87 -4.49
C SER A 46 5.11 -1.85 -4.08
N ILE A 47 4.76 -2.57 -3.01
CA ILE A 47 3.41 -2.68 -2.49
C ILE A 47 3.35 -1.99 -1.13
N GLU A 48 2.43 -1.05 -0.98
CA GLU A 48 2.13 -0.40 0.28
C GLU A 48 0.96 -1.14 0.94
N VAL A 49 1.18 -1.70 2.13
CA VAL A 49 0.17 -2.44 2.89
C VAL A 49 -0.22 -1.62 4.12
N HIS A 50 -1.49 -1.26 4.20
CA HIS A 50 -2.11 -0.62 5.36
C HIS A 50 -3.02 -1.61 6.07
N VAL A 51 -2.77 -1.86 7.34
CA VAL A 51 -3.55 -2.78 8.16
C VAL A 51 -4.19 -2.02 9.31
N PHE A 52 -5.50 -1.80 9.19
CA PHE A 52 -6.34 -1.18 10.21
C PHE A 52 -7.57 -2.07 10.46
N LYS A 53 -8.79 -1.56 10.22
CA LYS A 53 -10.04 -2.34 10.21
C LYS A 53 -10.15 -3.24 8.97
N CYS A 54 -9.53 -2.83 7.86
CA CYS A 54 -9.35 -3.59 6.62
C CYS A 54 -7.86 -3.63 6.27
N VAL A 55 -7.49 -4.56 5.37
CA VAL A 55 -6.16 -4.63 4.78
C VAL A 55 -6.22 -4.01 3.39
N ILE A 56 -5.44 -2.96 3.16
CA ILE A 56 -5.33 -2.30 1.86
C ILE A 56 -3.93 -2.54 1.32
N ALA A 57 -3.83 -3.09 0.11
CA ALA A 57 -2.57 -3.23 -0.61
C ALA A 57 -2.59 -2.37 -1.88
N GLU A 58 -1.70 -1.40 -1.97
CA GLU A 58 -1.59 -0.48 -3.11
C GLU A 58 -0.28 -0.70 -3.86
N VAL A 59 -0.37 -0.82 -5.20
CA VAL A 59 0.81 -0.92 -6.07
C VAL A 59 1.38 0.47 -6.32
N VAL A 60 2.56 0.76 -5.78
CA VAL A 60 3.24 2.05 -5.89
C VAL A 60 4.20 2.04 -7.08
N THR A 61 3.86 2.78 -8.14
CA THR A 61 4.66 2.83 -9.39
C THR A 61 5.62 4.02 -9.45
N LYS A 62 5.25 5.16 -8.86
CA LYS A 62 6.11 6.32 -8.56
C LYS A 62 5.48 7.04 -7.36
N ARG A 63 6.27 7.41 -6.35
CA ARG A 63 5.80 8.29 -5.26
C ARG A 63 5.38 9.63 -5.86
N ALA A 64 4.11 9.79 -6.21
CA ALA A 64 3.47 11.07 -5.95
C ALA A 64 3.30 11.08 -4.43
N PHE A 65 4.12 11.84 -3.71
CA PHE A 65 3.82 12.20 -2.33
C PHE A 65 2.46 12.89 -2.33
N LYS A 66 1.36 12.13 -2.20
CA LYS A 66 0.09 12.70 -1.79
C LYS A 66 0.19 12.82 -0.28
N LEU A 67 0.84 13.90 0.16
CA LEU A 67 0.61 14.47 1.49
C LEU A 67 -0.84 14.97 1.54
N GLN A 68 -1.83 14.07 1.49
CA GLN A 68 -3.17 14.37 1.96
C GLN A 68 -3.09 14.41 3.49
N GLY A 69 -2.61 15.53 4.02
CA GLY A 69 -2.44 15.71 5.46
C GLY A 69 -1.40 16.73 5.90
N ALA A 70 -0.53 17.23 5.02
CA ALA A 70 0.16 18.49 5.32
C ALA A 70 -0.86 19.60 5.11
N GLN A 71 -1.62 19.93 6.16
CA GLN A 71 -2.33 21.19 6.23
C GLN A 71 -1.35 22.26 5.77
N THR A 72 -1.68 22.93 4.66
CA THR A 72 -1.14 24.25 4.35
C THR A 72 -1.67 25.16 5.46
N GLY A 73 -1.05 25.08 6.63
CA GLY A 73 -1.16 26.11 7.64
C GLY A 73 -0.64 27.36 6.97
N SER A 74 -1.54 28.28 6.66
CA SER A 74 -1.20 29.66 6.36
C SER A 74 -0.18 30.12 7.38
N PHE A 75 1.09 30.20 6.98
CA PHE A 75 2.01 31.10 7.63
C PHE A 75 1.64 32.49 7.14
N ILE A 76 0.67 33.08 7.83
CA ILE A 76 0.62 34.52 8.00
C ILE A 76 1.72 34.83 9.01
N ASN A 77 2.76 35.56 8.58
CA ASN A 77 3.38 36.68 9.30
C ASN A 77 4.81 36.94 8.82
N GLY A 78 5.08 38.20 8.45
CA GLY A 78 6.41 38.79 8.37
C GLY A 78 6.67 39.51 7.07
#